data_AF-A0A1V5VB61-F1
#
_entry.id   AF-A0A1V5VB61-F1
#
_cell.length_a   1.000
_cell.length_b   1.000
_cell.length_c   1.000
_cell.angle_alpha   90.00
_cell.angle_beta   90.00
_cell.angle_gamma   90.00
#
_symmetry.space_group_name_H-M   'P 1'
#
loop_
_entity.id
_entity.type
_entity.pdbx_description
1 polymer ?
#
loop_
_entity_poly.entity_id
_entity_poly.type
_entity_poly.pdbx_seq_one_letter_code
_entity_poly.pdbx_strand_id
1 'polypeptide(L)'
;MRHFAAPGARATIVVHYFGRDYAAALPWSYPFVVSALSVPVAILAAAVTGAAQGLRRRVPESADARKIVVFLLINSFFMLVLFAPPRVSVYDGERLLMAVFPFWALLAGAGVSWVLGRFSAPLRAAGIVVFAVWCGVVLADSRPFHLTYYNELAGGVAGAERRGLEVMYWGEAFTPGLADLLNRTLPPGARVVTVGYYKNNLAKFQKLGLLRADIKPETYGREADFLLAFNRRGVMDAHTRALWDNAPPMAAVNSGGTRVAALFILRPGLELMLKSSGGGAPPPRPAQ
;
A
#
# COMPACT_ATOMS: atom_id res chain seq x y z
N MET A 1 17.01 -32.10 15.55
CA MET A 1 15.94 -31.48 14.72
C MET A 1 14.62 -31.37 15.50
N ARG A 2 14.57 -30.59 16.60
CA ARG A 2 13.33 -30.30 17.35
C ARG A 2 13.48 -28.97 18.07
N HIS A 3 13.51 -27.86 17.32
CA HIS A 3 13.54 -26.49 17.86
C HIS A 3 12.83 -25.52 16.88
N PHE A 4 11.62 -25.87 16.44
CA PHE A 4 10.68 -24.85 15.99
C PHE A 4 9.72 -24.60 17.14
N ALA A 5 9.98 -23.51 17.84
CA ALA A 5 9.22 -22.98 18.95
C ALA A 5 7.72 -22.91 18.63
N ALA A 6 6.90 -23.07 19.66
CA ALA A 6 5.46 -22.87 19.64
C ALA A 6 5.10 -21.57 18.86
N PRO A 7 4.01 -21.56 18.06
CA PRO A 7 3.55 -20.35 17.43
C PRO A 7 3.10 -19.39 18.52
N GLY A 8 3.96 -18.46 18.92
CA GLY A 8 3.54 -17.25 19.61
C GLY A 8 2.44 -16.61 18.76
N ALA A 9 1.34 -16.19 19.40
CA ALA A 9 0.20 -15.57 18.74
C ALA A 9 0.66 -14.44 17.83
N ARG A 10 0.84 -14.73 16.54
CA ARG A 10 1.27 -13.73 15.56
C ARG A 10 0.14 -12.73 15.43
N ALA A 11 0.46 -11.44 15.58
CA ALA A 11 -0.47 -10.37 15.29
C ALA A 11 -1.03 -10.58 13.88
N THR A 12 -2.32 -10.89 13.82
CA THR A 12 -3.00 -11.21 12.57
C THR A 12 -3.42 -9.89 11.94
N ILE A 13 -2.80 -9.53 10.83
CA ILE A 13 -3.11 -8.30 10.09
C ILE A 13 -4.14 -8.66 9.03
N VAL A 14 -5.32 -8.08 9.16
CA VAL A 14 -6.41 -8.27 8.20
C VAL A 14 -6.16 -7.44 6.95
N VAL A 15 -6.31 -8.08 5.80
CA VAL A 15 -6.18 -7.46 4.47
C VAL A 15 -7.55 -7.43 3.80
N HIS A 16 -7.95 -6.26 3.32
CA HIS A 16 -9.13 -6.07 2.51
C HIS A 16 -8.81 -6.29 1.03
N TYR A 17 -9.48 -7.25 0.40
CA TYR A 17 -9.22 -7.62 -0.98
C TYR A 17 -10.50 -8.00 -1.70
N PHE A 18 -10.80 -7.28 -2.78
CA PHE A 18 -12.06 -7.37 -3.53
C PHE A 18 -13.32 -7.37 -2.64
N GLY A 19 -13.38 -6.46 -1.67
CA GLY A 19 -14.55 -6.27 -0.81
C GLY A 19 -14.64 -7.24 0.37
N ARG A 20 -13.65 -8.14 0.55
CA ARG A 20 -13.64 -9.14 1.62
C ARG A 20 -12.41 -8.98 2.52
N ASP A 21 -12.60 -9.28 3.79
CA ASP A 21 -11.53 -9.22 4.80
C ASP A 21 -10.89 -10.59 5.01
N TYR A 22 -9.56 -10.64 4.89
CA TYR A 22 -8.78 -11.86 5.03
C TYR A 22 -7.80 -11.71 6.19
N ALA A 23 -7.93 -12.57 7.21
CA ALA A 23 -7.08 -12.53 8.39
C ALA A 23 -5.77 -13.34 8.20
N ALA A 24 -5.82 -14.47 7.50
CA ALA A 24 -4.63 -15.31 7.29
C ALA A 24 -4.62 -16.01 5.91
N ALA A 25 -5.79 -16.31 5.35
CA ALA A 25 -5.95 -17.07 4.12
C ALA A 25 -6.33 -16.19 2.93
N LEU A 26 -5.38 -15.40 2.45
CA LEU A 26 -5.58 -14.61 1.23
C LEU A 26 -5.76 -15.52 0.01
N PRO A 27 -6.52 -15.09 -1.00
CA PRO A 27 -6.62 -15.81 -2.26
C PRO A 27 -5.27 -15.92 -2.94
N TRP A 28 -5.02 -17.03 -3.63
CA TRP A 28 -3.77 -17.27 -4.36
C TRP A 28 -3.45 -16.21 -5.42
N SER A 29 -4.48 -15.52 -5.91
CA SER A 29 -4.35 -14.45 -6.89
C SER A 29 -3.78 -13.16 -6.29
N TYR A 30 -3.84 -12.98 -4.97
CA TYR A 30 -3.44 -11.74 -4.29
C TYR A 30 -2.05 -11.22 -4.69
N PRO A 31 -0.95 -12.00 -4.57
CA PRO A 31 0.38 -11.48 -4.88
C PRO A 31 0.51 -11.08 -6.36
N PHE A 32 -0.14 -11.82 -7.26
CA PHE A 32 -0.13 -11.52 -8.68
C PHE A 32 -0.91 -10.25 -9.01
N VAL A 33 -2.13 -10.12 -8.49
CA VAL A 33 -3.01 -8.99 -8.76
C VAL A 33 -2.43 -7.71 -8.17
N VAL A 34 -2.04 -7.72 -6.90
CA VAL A 34 -1.48 -6.52 -6.25
C VAL A 34 -0.21 -6.07 -6.96
N SER A 35 0.71 -6.98 -7.28
CA SER A 35 1.94 -6.62 -7.99
C SER A 35 1.66 -6.08 -9.39
N ALA A 36 0.75 -6.72 -10.14
CA ALA A 36 0.40 -6.28 -11.48
C ALA A 36 -0.36 -4.95 -11.48
N LEU A 37 -1.16 -4.64 -10.46
CA LEU A 37 -1.88 -3.37 -10.40
C LEU A 37 -1.04 -2.22 -9.82
N SER A 38 0.08 -2.52 -9.15
CA SER A 38 0.99 -1.51 -8.56
C SER A 38 2.07 -1.02 -9.53
N VAL A 39 2.08 -1.49 -10.78
CA VAL A 39 3.08 -1.11 -11.79
C VAL A 39 2.39 -0.47 -12.99
N PRO A 40 2.83 0.70 -13.49
CA PRO A 40 2.24 1.34 -14.66
C PRO A 40 2.11 0.40 -15.86
N VAL A 41 0.99 0.47 -16.57
CA VAL A 41 0.69 -0.48 -17.66
C VAL A 41 1.73 -0.46 -18.76
N ALA A 42 2.30 0.70 -19.09
CA ALA A 42 3.36 0.80 -20.09
C ALA A 42 4.63 0.03 -19.67
N ILE A 43 4.98 0.05 -18.37
CA ILE A 43 6.12 -0.71 -17.83
C ILE A 43 5.83 -2.21 -17.90
N LEU A 44 4.61 -2.64 -17.56
CA LEU A 44 4.20 -4.04 -17.68
C LEU A 44 4.23 -4.51 -19.14
N ALA A 45 3.70 -3.73 -20.07
CA ALA A 45 3.72 -4.03 -21.49
C ALA A 45 5.15 -4.14 -22.02
N ALA A 46 6.04 -3.25 -21.60
CA ALA A 46 7.47 -3.35 -21.90
C ALA A 46 8.08 -4.63 -21.29
N ALA A 47 7.76 -4.99 -20.04
CA ALA A 47 8.28 -6.20 -19.40
C ALA A 47 7.83 -7.47 -20.13
N VAL A 48 6.54 -7.55 -20.49
CA VAL A 48 5.99 -8.65 -21.30
C VAL A 48 6.67 -8.72 -22.66
N THR A 49 6.91 -7.58 -23.31
CA THR A 49 7.62 -7.51 -24.59
C THR A 49 9.05 -8.02 -24.45
N GLY A 50 9.79 -7.57 -23.43
CA GLY A 50 11.16 -8.03 -23.17
C GLY A 50 11.23 -9.53 -22.89
N ALA A 51 10.31 -10.05 -22.08
CA ALA A 51 10.20 -11.48 -21.80
C ALA A 51 9.89 -12.29 -23.07
N ALA A 52 8.86 -11.91 -23.82
CA ALA A 52 8.45 -12.63 -25.02
C ALA A 52 9.54 -12.65 -26.09
N GLN A 53 10.20 -11.52 -26.32
CA GLN A 53 11.26 -11.42 -27.32
C GLN A 53 12.53 -12.13 -26.87
N GLY A 54 12.88 -12.07 -25.59
CA GLY A 54 13.97 -12.82 -25.00
C GLY A 54 13.82 -14.33 -25.12
N LEU A 55 12.59 -14.84 -24.93
CA LEU A 55 12.28 -16.27 -25.05
C LEU A 55 12.21 -16.76 -26.50
N ARG A 56 11.83 -15.90 -27.45
CA ARG A 56 11.70 -16.23 -28.87
C ARG A 56 13.03 -16.31 -29.62
N ARG A 57 14.12 -15.75 -29.07
CA ARG A 57 15.45 -15.83 -29.68
C ARG A 57 15.96 -17.28 -29.67
N ARG A 58 16.12 -17.87 -30.85
CA ARG A 58 16.54 -19.27 -31.06
C ARG A 58 17.96 -19.44 -31.62
N VAL A 59 18.75 -18.37 -31.72
CA VAL A 59 20.10 -18.40 -32.32
C VAL A 59 21.14 -18.81 -31.26
N PRO A 60 22.15 -19.64 -31.57
CA PRO A 60 23.16 -20.08 -30.59
C PRO A 60 23.85 -18.94 -29.83
N GLU A 61 24.21 -17.85 -30.50
CA GLU A 61 24.79 -16.64 -29.88
C GLU A 61 23.83 -15.92 -28.90
N SER A 62 22.53 -16.19 -29.01
CA SER A 62 21.49 -15.62 -28.16
C SER A 62 21.05 -16.54 -27.02
N ALA A 63 21.69 -17.71 -26.87
CA ALA A 63 21.39 -18.66 -25.80
C ALA A 63 21.53 -18.01 -24.41
N ASP A 64 22.49 -17.12 -24.23
CA ASP A 64 22.72 -16.43 -22.95
C ASP A 64 21.64 -15.39 -22.65
N ALA A 65 21.15 -14.67 -23.67
CA ALA A 65 20.01 -13.75 -23.50
C ALA A 65 18.74 -14.49 -23.07
N ARG A 66 18.48 -15.67 -23.64
CA ARG A 66 17.34 -16.51 -23.23
C ARG A 66 17.50 -17.02 -21.80
N LYS A 67 18.69 -17.49 -21.40
CA LYS A 67 18.97 -17.92 -20.02
C LYS A 67 18.77 -16.79 -19.03
N ILE A 68 19.24 -15.57 -19.33
CA ILE A 68 19.02 -14.39 -18.49
C ILE A 68 17.53 -14.12 -18.32
N VAL A 69 16.76 -14.11 -19.41
CA VAL A 69 15.31 -13.85 -19.33
C VAL A 69 14.59 -14.93 -18.53
N VAL A 70 14.95 -16.20 -18.71
CA VAL A 70 14.41 -17.29 -17.88
C VAL A 70 14.77 -17.10 -16.41
N PHE A 71 16.02 -16.73 -16.10
CA PHE A 71 16.44 -16.43 -14.73
C PHE A 71 15.64 -15.27 -14.12
N LEU A 72 15.45 -14.17 -14.85
CA LEU A 72 14.64 -13.03 -14.39
C LEU A 72 13.19 -13.44 -14.13
N LEU A 73 12.60 -14.24 -15.03
CA LEU A 73 11.24 -14.76 -14.87
C LEU A 73 11.14 -15.65 -13.63
N ILE A 74 12.01 -16.64 -13.48
CA ILE A 74 12.03 -17.53 -12.32
C ILE A 74 12.11 -16.73 -11.02
N ASN A 75 13.04 -15.78 -10.91
CA ASN A 75 13.19 -14.99 -9.68
C ASN A 75 11.99 -14.07 -9.42
N SER A 76 11.44 -13.45 -10.46
CA SER A 76 10.26 -12.58 -10.33
C SER A 76 9.02 -13.36 -9.89
N PHE A 77 8.80 -14.55 -10.44
CA PHE A 77 7.64 -15.38 -10.13
C PHE A 77 7.84 -16.23 -8.88
N PHE A 78 9.09 -16.52 -8.48
CA PHE A 78 9.37 -17.28 -7.26
C PHE A 78 8.72 -16.64 -6.04
N MET A 79 8.90 -15.33 -5.84
CA MET A 79 8.29 -14.63 -4.70
C MET A 79 6.75 -14.64 -4.80
N LEU A 80 6.18 -14.41 -5.99
CA LEU A 80 4.73 -14.43 -6.17
C LEU A 80 4.13 -15.81 -5.86
N VAL A 81 4.77 -16.88 -6.36
CA VAL A 81 4.35 -18.27 -6.13
C VAL A 81 4.58 -18.68 -4.67
N LEU A 82 5.65 -18.22 -4.03
CA LEU A 82 5.93 -18.48 -2.61
C LEU A 82 4.83 -17.92 -1.71
N PHE A 83 4.28 -16.76 -2.06
CA PHE A 83 3.23 -16.07 -1.31
C PHE A 83 1.80 -16.37 -1.79
N ALA A 84 1.63 -17.18 -2.83
CA ALA A 84 0.32 -17.56 -3.35
C ALA A 84 -0.45 -18.58 -2.46
N PRO A 85 0.19 -19.54 -1.76
CA PRO A 85 -0.56 -20.49 -0.94
C PRO A 85 -1.31 -19.77 0.20
N PRO A 86 -2.59 -20.10 0.45
CA PRO A 86 -3.43 -19.44 1.45
C PRO A 86 -2.97 -19.68 2.90
N ARG A 87 -1.90 -20.45 3.12
CA ARG A 87 -1.32 -20.69 4.45
C ARG A 87 -0.16 -19.76 4.76
N VAL A 88 0.32 -18.99 3.77
CA VAL A 88 1.39 -18.02 3.96
C VAL A 88 0.77 -16.68 4.29
N SER A 89 1.06 -16.16 5.47
CA SER A 89 0.56 -14.87 5.91
C SER A 89 1.20 -13.76 5.06
N VAL A 90 0.45 -13.25 4.10
CA VAL A 90 0.76 -12.02 3.38
C VAL A 90 -0.05 -10.90 4.04
N TYR A 91 0.64 -9.89 4.57
CA TYR A 91 -0.02 -8.86 5.39
C TYR A 91 0.34 -7.42 5.01
N ASP A 92 1.28 -7.24 4.07
CA ASP A 92 1.90 -5.94 3.79
C ASP A 92 1.90 -5.59 2.28
N GLY A 93 0.78 -5.81 1.59
CA GLY A 93 0.59 -5.28 0.24
C GLY A 93 1.71 -5.65 -0.75
N GLU A 94 2.00 -4.70 -1.63
CA GLU A 94 3.11 -4.67 -2.56
C GLU A 94 4.47 -4.53 -1.86
N ARG A 95 4.54 -4.03 -0.62
CA ARG A 95 5.79 -3.93 0.14
C ARG A 95 6.45 -5.29 0.35
N LEU A 96 5.67 -6.32 0.68
CA LEU A 96 6.18 -7.69 0.82
C LEU A 96 6.69 -8.26 -0.51
N LEU A 97 6.18 -7.72 -1.63
CA LEU A 97 6.43 -8.19 -2.99
C LEU A 97 7.48 -7.33 -3.72
N MET A 98 8.11 -6.37 -3.04
CA MET A 98 9.06 -5.42 -3.66
C MET A 98 10.21 -6.10 -4.39
N ALA A 99 10.63 -7.28 -3.94
CA ALA A 99 11.67 -8.07 -4.58
C ALA A 99 11.33 -8.48 -6.02
N VAL A 100 10.06 -8.46 -6.43
CA VAL A 100 9.60 -8.79 -7.78
C VAL A 100 9.97 -7.68 -8.78
N PHE A 101 9.85 -6.42 -8.36
CA PHE A 101 9.89 -5.26 -9.27
C PHE A 101 11.24 -5.02 -9.97
N PRO A 102 12.42 -5.23 -9.35
CA PRO A 102 13.70 -5.10 -10.05
C PRO A 102 13.81 -6.02 -11.27
N PHE A 103 13.31 -7.26 -11.18
CA PHE A 103 13.32 -8.21 -12.30
C PHE A 103 12.39 -7.75 -13.42
N TRP A 104 11.20 -7.25 -13.07
CA TRP A 104 10.27 -6.68 -14.05
C TRP A 104 10.84 -5.41 -14.70
N ALA A 105 11.58 -4.58 -13.97
CA ALA A 105 12.25 -3.40 -14.52
C ALA A 105 13.33 -3.79 -15.55
N LEU A 106 14.12 -4.84 -15.29
CA LEU A 106 15.10 -5.36 -16.26
C LEU A 106 14.42 -5.92 -17.51
N LEU A 107 13.33 -6.67 -17.35
CA LEU A 107 12.52 -7.14 -18.47
C LEU A 107 11.92 -5.97 -19.26
N ALA A 108 11.45 -4.92 -18.57
CA ALA A 108 10.92 -3.72 -19.20
C ALA A 108 11.99 -2.98 -20.00
N GLY A 109 13.19 -2.82 -19.44
CA GLY A 109 14.34 -2.25 -20.16
C GLY A 109 14.68 -3.02 -21.43
N ALA A 110 14.66 -4.36 -21.38
CA ALA A 110 14.84 -5.20 -22.56
C ALA A 110 13.73 -4.99 -23.61
N GLY A 111 12.48 -4.85 -23.17
CA GLY A 111 11.34 -4.56 -24.05
C GLY A 111 11.42 -3.18 -24.70
N VAL A 112 11.71 -2.13 -23.94
CA VAL A 112 11.91 -0.76 -24.44
C VAL A 112 13.07 -0.74 -25.45
N SER A 113 14.20 -1.36 -25.12
CA SER A 113 15.36 -1.46 -26.02
C SER A 113 15.00 -2.15 -27.34
N TRP A 114 14.24 -3.25 -27.27
CA TRP A 114 13.75 -3.93 -28.46
C TRP A 114 12.83 -3.03 -29.30
N VAL A 115 11.83 -2.39 -28.70
CA VAL A 115 10.90 -1.50 -29.42
C VAL A 115 11.66 -0.35 -30.07
N LEU A 116 12.44 0.37 -29.29
CA LEU A 116 13.14 1.57 -29.76
C LEU A 116 14.29 1.25 -30.72
N GLY A 117 14.82 0.02 -30.70
CA GLY A 117 15.82 -0.46 -31.66
C GLY A 117 15.35 -0.54 -33.11
N ARG A 118 14.04 -0.38 -33.37
CA ARG A 118 13.46 -0.30 -34.73
C ARG A 118 13.57 1.08 -35.37
N PHE A 119 13.93 2.09 -34.59
CA PHE A 119 13.99 3.47 -35.04
C PHE A 119 15.44 3.91 -35.24
N SER A 120 15.62 5.01 -35.96
CA SER A 120 16.93 5.63 -36.14
C SER A 120 17.52 6.08 -34.80
N ALA A 121 18.84 6.23 -34.73
CA ALA A 121 19.55 6.66 -33.52
C ALA A 121 18.93 7.91 -32.82
N PRO A 122 18.59 9.02 -33.53
CA PRO A 122 17.98 10.17 -32.88
C PRO A 122 16.57 9.88 -32.32
N LEU A 123 15.73 9.14 -33.06
CA LEU A 123 14.39 8.78 -32.59
C LEU A 123 14.44 7.81 -31.40
N ARG A 124 15.38 6.87 -31.41
CA ARG A 124 15.63 5.98 -30.28
C ARG A 124 16.04 6.77 -29.03
N ALA A 125 16.97 7.72 -29.16
CA ALA A 125 17.39 8.57 -28.05
C ALA A 125 16.21 9.41 -27.51
N ALA A 126 15.43 10.03 -28.40
CA ALA A 126 14.23 10.77 -28.02
C ALA A 126 13.21 9.87 -27.28
N GLY A 127 12.97 8.66 -27.78
CA GLY A 127 12.07 7.69 -27.14
C GLY A 127 12.53 7.29 -25.73
N ILE A 128 13.84 7.12 -25.51
CA ILE A 128 14.39 6.84 -24.17
C ILE A 128 14.14 8.02 -23.23
N VAL A 129 14.40 9.25 -23.69
CA VAL A 129 14.18 10.47 -22.90
C VAL A 129 12.70 10.63 -22.57
N VAL A 130 11.81 10.47 -23.54
CA VAL A 130 10.35 10.56 -23.34
C VAL A 130 9.88 9.52 -22.33
N PHE A 131 10.34 8.27 -22.44
CA PHE A 131 9.99 7.22 -21.50
C PHE A 131 10.51 7.52 -20.08
N ALA A 132 11.75 7.98 -19.95
CA ALA A 132 12.33 8.36 -18.66
C ALA A 132 11.60 9.55 -18.01
N VAL A 133 11.25 10.57 -18.79
CA VAL A 133 10.45 11.73 -18.33
C VAL A 133 9.07 11.27 -17.89
N TRP A 134 8.41 10.41 -18.66
CA TRP A 134 7.10 9.87 -18.28
C TRP A 134 7.17 9.07 -16.96
N CYS A 135 8.19 8.21 -16.78
CA CYS A 135 8.42 7.54 -15.49
C CYS A 135 8.60 8.54 -14.34
N GLY A 136 9.32 9.64 -14.58
CA GLY A 136 9.48 10.73 -13.63
C GLY A 136 8.17 11.44 -13.27
N VAL A 137 7.29 11.64 -14.26
CA VAL A 137 5.95 12.21 -14.06
C VAL A 137 5.09 11.28 -13.21
N VAL A 138 5.07 9.96 -13.51
CA VAL A 138 4.33 8.97 -12.70
C VAL A 138 4.82 8.96 -11.26
N LEU A 139 6.14 8.99 -11.04
CA LEU A 139 6.71 9.06 -9.70
C LEU A 139 6.35 10.35 -8.97
N ALA A 140 6.34 11.49 -9.68
CA ALA A 140 5.97 12.78 -9.11
C ALA A 140 4.48 12.84 -8.75
N ASP A 141 3.60 12.30 -9.61
CA ASP A 141 2.15 12.25 -9.40
C ASP A 141 1.76 11.37 -8.21
N SER A 142 2.55 10.32 -7.97
CA SER A 142 2.36 9.42 -6.82
C SER A 142 2.88 10.00 -5.49
N ARG A 143 3.42 11.23 -5.47
CA ARG A 143 3.87 11.86 -4.22
C ARG A 143 2.69 12.39 -3.42
N PRO A 144 2.77 12.38 -2.07
CA PRO A 144 3.77 11.70 -1.25
C PRO A 144 3.43 10.21 -0.97
N PHE A 145 2.37 9.67 -1.61
CA PHE A 145 1.78 8.37 -1.30
C PHE A 145 2.16 7.28 -2.34
N HIS A 146 3.45 6.95 -2.43
CA HIS A 146 4.00 6.02 -3.42
C HIS A 146 3.47 4.58 -3.32
N LEU A 147 3.08 4.13 -2.14
CA LEU A 147 2.47 2.81 -1.87
C LEU A 147 0.94 2.83 -2.04
N THR A 148 0.36 4.01 -2.29
CA THR A 148 -1.05 4.17 -2.63
C THR A 148 -1.27 4.20 -4.15
N TYR A 149 -0.24 3.96 -4.96
CA TYR A 149 -0.35 3.97 -6.42
C TYR A 149 -1.06 2.71 -6.95
N TYR A 150 -1.99 2.93 -7.89
CA TYR A 150 -2.64 1.89 -8.68
C TYR A 150 -2.66 2.32 -10.15
N ASN A 151 -2.39 1.37 -11.04
CA ASN A 151 -2.25 1.64 -12.47
C ASN A 151 -3.60 1.83 -13.20
N GLU A 152 -3.49 2.01 -14.51
CA GLU A 152 -4.61 2.32 -15.39
C GLU A 152 -5.63 1.17 -15.48
N LEU A 153 -5.21 -0.10 -15.33
CA LEU A 153 -6.12 -1.25 -15.31
C LEU A 153 -6.98 -1.28 -14.04
N ALA A 154 -6.41 -0.82 -12.92
CA ALA A 154 -7.17 -0.58 -11.70
C ALA A 154 -8.02 0.69 -11.79
N GLY A 155 -7.84 1.55 -12.81
CA GLY A 155 -8.53 2.84 -12.91
C GLY A 155 -8.02 3.85 -11.88
N GLY A 156 -6.71 3.80 -11.56
CA GLY A 156 -6.11 4.62 -10.52
C GLY A 156 -6.49 4.18 -9.11
N VAL A 157 -6.09 4.97 -8.13
CA VAL A 157 -6.36 4.73 -6.70
C VAL A 157 -7.86 4.60 -6.42
N ALA A 158 -8.66 5.53 -6.95
CA ALA A 158 -10.11 5.49 -6.79
C ALA A 158 -10.76 4.26 -7.44
N GLY A 159 -10.24 3.79 -8.57
CA GLY A 159 -10.74 2.57 -9.17
C GLY A 159 -10.36 1.31 -8.39
N ALA A 160 -9.20 1.30 -7.74
CA ALA A 160 -8.79 0.23 -6.83
C ALA A 160 -9.69 0.17 -5.59
N GLU A 161 -9.95 1.32 -4.96
CA GLU A 161 -10.87 1.43 -3.82
C GLU A 161 -12.28 0.94 -4.18
N ARG A 162 -12.84 1.39 -5.32
CA ARG A 162 -14.17 0.94 -5.78
C ARG A 162 -14.24 -0.56 -6.05
N ARG A 163 -13.12 -1.18 -6.43
CA ARG A 163 -13.02 -2.64 -6.58
C ARG A 163 -12.82 -3.36 -5.26
N GLY A 164 -12.73 -2.64 -4.14
CA GLY A 164 -12.53 -3.20 -2.80
C GLY A 164 -11.10 -3.65 -2.55
N LEU A 165 -10.10 -3.01 -3.17
CA LEU A 165 -8.69 -3.20 -2.83
C LEU A 165 -8.29 -2.28 -1.68
N GLU A 166 -7.37 -2.75 -0.85
CA GLU A 166 -6.73 -1.95 0.19
C GLU A 166 -5.85 -0.87 -0.46
N VAL A 167 -6.24 0.40 -0.35
CA VAL A 167 -5.53 1.47 -1.08
C VAL A 167 -4.37 2.10 -0.33
N MET A 168 -4.28 1.94 0.99
CA MET A 168 -3.24 2.58 1.77
C MET A 168 -2.41 1.59 2.58
N TYR A 169 -1.11 1.74 2.47
CA TYR A 169 -0.15 1.06 3.31
C TYR A 169 0.15 1.85 4.61
N TRP A 170 0.52 1.11 5.66
CA TRP A 170 0.94 1.55 7.00
C TRP A 170 1.31 3.05 7.15
N GLY A 171 0.30 3.88 7.41
CA GLY A 171 0.48 5.27 7.85
C GLY A 171 1.22 6.16 6.86
N GLU A 172 1.19 5.83 5.57
CA GLU A 172 1.82 6.63 4.52
C GLU A 172 1.30 8.08 4.50
N ALA A 173 0.05 8.28 4.94
CA ALA A 173 -0.54 9.60 5.05
C ALA A 173 0.05 10.48 6.17
N PHE A 174 0.90 9.94 7.06
CA PHE A 174 1.69 10.74 8.00
C PHE A 174 2.75 11.56 7.27
N THR A 175 2.32 12.71 6.77
CA THR A 175 3.12 13.68 6.03
C THR A 175 3.14 15.03 6.76
N PRO A 176 4.09 15.93 6.45
CA PRO A 176 4.04 17.31 6.96
C PRO A 176 2.71 18.00 6.65
N GLY A 177 2.12 17.74 5.47
CA GLY A 177 0.81 18.26 5.10
C GLY A 177 -0.33 17.77 6.00
N LEU A 178 -0.30 16.49 6.43
CA LEU A 178 -1.25 16.01 7.44
C LEU A 178 -1.02 16.70 8.79
N ALA A 179 0.23 16.88 9.21
CA ALA A 179 0.55 17.57 10.46
C ALA A 179 -0.01 19.00 10.47
N ASP A 180 0.23 19.75 9.39
CA ASP A 180 -0.29 21.11 9.21
C ASP A 180 -1.82 21.15 9.22
N LEU A 181 -2.46 20.19 8.54
CA LEU A 181 -3.92 20.06 8.55
C LEU A 181 -4.43 19.86 9.98
N LEU A 182 -3.84 18.95 10.73
CA LEU A 182 -4.22 18.69 12.12
C LEU A 182 -4.00 19.93 13.01
N ASN A 183 -2.85 20.60 12.89
CA ASN A 183 -2.52 21.80 13.65
C ASN A 183 -3.49 22.97 13.42
N ARG A 184 -4.01 23.10 12.20
CA ARG A 184 -4.96 24.17 11.83
C ARG A 184 -6.41 23.82 12.18
N THR A 185 -6.77 22.55 12.11
CA THR A 185 -8.16 22.11 12.24
C THR A 185 -8.54 21.78 13.68
N LEU A 186 -7.61 21.22 14.46
CA LEU A 186 -7.93 20.76 15.82
C LEU A 186 -7.96 21.92 16.82
N PRO A 187 -8.98 21.98 17.69
CA PRO A 187 -9.02 22.96 18.78
C PRO A 187 -7.88 22.72 19.78
N PRO A 188 -7.55 23.72 20.61
CA PRO A 188 -6.55 23.55 21.66
C PRO A 188 -6.90 22.40 22.61
N GLY A 189 -5.92 21.56 22.96
CA GLY A 189 -6.11 20.44 23.88
C GLY A 189 -6.88 19.24 23.32
N ALA A 190 -7.10 19.18 22.00
CA ALA A 190 -7.89 18.14 21.34
C ALA A 190 -7.37 16.72 21.63
N ARG A 191 -8.29 15.81 22.01
CA ARG A 191 -8.01 14.40 22.25
C ARG A 191 -8.28 13.58 21.00
N VAL A 192 -7.26 12.95 20.44
CA VAL A 192 -7.31 12.32 19.11
C VAL A 192 -6.93 10.85 19.21
N VAL A 193 -7.83 9.96 18.78
CA VAL A 193 -7.53 8.54 18.58
C VAL A 193 -7.23 8.28 17.10
N THR A 194 -6.32 7.35 16.82
CA THR A 194 -5.97 6.95 15.44
C THR A 194 -6.46 5.55 15.11
N VAL A 195 -7.15 5.37 13.98
CA VAL A 195 -7.49 4.05 13.39
C VAL A 195 -6.77 3.89 12.06
N GLY A 196 -6.27 2.70 11.76
CA GLY A 196 -5.50 2.46 10.54
C GLY A 196 -3.99 2.44 10.75
N TYR A 197 -3.52 2.82 11.95
CA TYR A 197 -2.09 2.92 12.24
C TYR A 197 -1.76 2.91 13.75
N TYR A 198 -0.46 2.77 14.08
CA TYR A 198 0.00 2.71 15.47
C TYR A 198 -0.16 4.04 16.22
N LYS A 199 -0.61 3.90 17.48
CA LYS A 199 -0.84 4.95 18.49
C LYS A 199 0.29 5.98 18.69
N ASN A 200 1.55 5.61 18.45
CA ASN A 200 2.68 6.45 18.83
C ASN A 200 3.10 7.49 17.77
N ASN A 201 2.47 7.53 16.58
CA ASN A 201 2.98 8.38 15.50
C ASN A 201 2.61 9.86 15.65
N LEU A 202 1.47 10.18 16.27
CA LEU A 202 1.18 11.56 16.67
C LEU A 202 2.25 12.08 17.65
N ALA A 203 2.63 11.25 18.64
CA ALA A 203 3.72 11.58 19.56
C ALA A 203 5.08 11.72 18.86
N LYS A 204 5.36 10.94 17.80
CA LYS A 204 6.56 11.14 16.97
C LYS A 204 6.52 12.47 16.23
N PHE A 205 5.38 12.85 15.66
CA PHE A 205 5.22 14.14 14.97
C PHE A 205 5.43 15.32 15.93
N GLN A 206 4.98 15.19 17.18
CA GLN A 206 5.26 16.18 18.23
C GLN A 206 6.75 16.26 18.56
N LYS A 207 7.43 15.12 18.71
CA LYS A 207 8.88 15.08 18.95
C LYS A 207 9.69 15.70 17.80
N LEU A 208 9.18 15.61 16.57
CA LEU A 208 9.78 16.23 15.38
C LEU A 208 9.41 17.72 15.22
N GLY A 209 8.61 18.29 16.13
CA GLY A 209 8.14 19.67 16.03
C GLY A 209 7.12 19.92 14.92
N LEU A 210 6.57 18.87 14.31
CA LEU A 210 5.61 18.96 13.20
C LEU A 210 4.17 19.12 13.70
N LEU A 211 3.84 18.56 14.86
CA LEU A 211 2.49 18.60 15.45
C LEU A 211 2.51 19.39 16.76
N ARG A 212 1.49 20.21 17.02
CA ARG A 212 1.39 20.96 18.28
C ARG A 212 1.42 20.02 19.50
N ALA A 213 2.15 20.44 20.53
CA ALA A 213 2.33 19.66 21.76
C ALA A 213 1.05 19.52 22.61
N ASP A 214 0.04 20.35 22.37
CA ASP A 214 -1.21 20.36 23.11
C ASP A 214 -2.24 19.33 22.59
N ILE A 215 -2.03 18.78 21.39
CA ILE A 215 -2.85 17.68 20.86
C ILE A 215 -2.55 16.41 21.67
N LYS A 216 -3.58 15.77 22.22
CA LYS A 216 -3.45 14.62 23.12
C LYS A 216 -3.75 13.32 22.37
N PRO A 217 -2.76 12.47 22.07
CA PRO A 217 -3.01 11.18 21.43
C PRO A 217 -3.65 10.22 22.44
N GLU A 218 -4.85 9.74 22.13
CA GLU A 218 -5.58 8.80 22.97
C GLU A 218 -5.48 7.37 22.48
N THR A 219 -5.58 6.42 23.40
CA THR A 219 -5.56 4.98 23.07
C THR A 219 -6.95 4.44 22.79
N TYR A 220 -7.99 4.96 23.44
CA TYR A 220 -9.35 4.44 23.32
C TYR A 220 -10.31 5.54 22.83
N GLY A 221 -11.26 5.18 21.95
CA GLY A 221 -12.20 6.15 21.41
C GLY A 221 -13.08 6.82 22.47
N ARG A 222 -13.35 6.16 23.59
CA ARG A 222 -14.09 6.74 24.73
C ARG A 222 -13.40 7.95 25.38
N GLU A 223 -12.07 8.04 25.23
CA GLU A 223 -11.24 9.12 25.77
C GLU A 223 -11.00 10.23 24.74
N ALA A 224 -11.40 10.01 23.47
CA ALA A 224 -11.11 10.90 22.37
C ALA A 224 -12.33 11.73 21.93
N ASP A 225 -12.07 12.97 21.53
CA ASP A 225 -13.04 13.87 20.90
C ASP A 225 -13.00 13.76 19.37
N PHE A 226 -11.89 13.26 18.82
CA PHE A 226 -11.65 13.17 17.39
C PHE A 226 -11.06 11.82 17.00
N LEU A 227 -11.47 11.34 15.82
CA LEU A 227 -10.89 10.17 15.18
C LEU A 227 -10.09 10.59 13.94
N LEU A 228 -8.80 10.28 13.94
CA LEU A 228 -7.99 10.29 12.72
C LEU A 228 -7.96 8.88 12.14
N ALA A 229 -8.75 8.64 11.09
CA ALA A 229 -8.80 7.38 10.38
C ALA A 229 -7.95 7.45 9.11
N PHE A 230 -7.29 6.34 8.79
CA PHE A 230 -6.58 6.16 7.53
C PHE A 230 -7.29 5.13 6.66
N ASN A 231 -7.23 5.25 5.32
CA ASN A 231 -7.93 4.37 4.39
C ASN A 231 -7.30 2.97 4.30
N ARG A 232 -7.32 2.29 5.42
CA ARG A 232 -6.91 0.91 5.60
C ARG A 232 -8.09 0.11 6.10
N ARG A 233 -9.01 -0.20 5.17
CA ARG A 233 -10.25 -0.96 5.39
C ARG A 233 -10.02 -2.18 6.27
N GLY A 234 -8.99 -3.00 6.03
CA GLY A 234 -8.78 -4.27 6.74
C GLY A 234 -8.70 -4.12 8.26
N VAL A 235 -8.14 -3.01 8.75
CA VAL A 235 -7.96 -2.75 10.19
C VAL A 235 -9.06 -1.88 10.80
N MET A 236 -10.00 -1.37 10.00
CA MET A 236 -11.19 -0.70 10.52
C MET A 236 -12.18 -1.72 11.10
N ASP A 237 -12.82 -1.35 12.20
CA ASP A 237 -14.02 -2.02 12.71
C ASP A 237 -15.27 -1.54 11.95
N ALA A 238 -16.42 -2.17 12.20
CA ALA A 238 -17.67 -1.83 11.52
C ALA A 238 -18.07 -0.37 11.76
N HIS A 239 -17.84 0.13 12.97
CA HIS A 239 -18.15 1.51 13.34
C HIS A 239 -17.27 2.52 12.59
N THR A 240 -15.96 2.32 12.54
CA THR A 240 -15.04 3.20 11.79
C THR A 240 -15.35 3.16 10.29
N ARG A 241 -15.70 1.99 9.72
CA ARG A 241 -16.14 1.90 8.32
C ARG A 241 -17.41 2.69 8.08
N ALA A 242 -18.42 2.52 8.94
CA ALA A 242 -19.67 3.26 8.82
C ALA A 242 -19.45 4.78 8.91
N LEU A 243 -18.58 5.24 9.80
CA LEU A 243 -18.20 6.64 9.91
C LEU A 243 -17.44 7.11 8.66
N TRP A 244 -16.49 6.31 8.17
CA TRP A 244 -15.72 6.60 6.97
C TRP A 244 -16.60 6.78 5.73
N ASP A 245 -17.55 5.87 5.54
CA ASP A 245 -18.40 5.79 4.36
C ASP A 245 -19.57 6.79 4.39
N ASN A 246 -20.14 7.06 5.57
CA ASN A 246 -21.41 7.80 5.68
C ASN A 246 -21.30 9.18 6.32
N ALA A 247 -20.22 9.48 7.06
CA ALA A 247 -20.07 10.77 7.71
C ALA A 247 -19.18 11.73 6.91
N PRO A 248 -19.54 13.03 6.84
CA PRO A 248 -18.63 14.03 6.33
C PRO A 248 -17.46 14.20 7.32
N PRO A 249 -16.19 14.11 6.86
CA PRO A 249 -15.05 14.36 7.71
C PRO A 249 -14.92 15.85 8.00
N MET A 250 -14.38 16.19 9.17
CA MET A 250 -13.99 17.57 9.49
C MET A 250 -12.85 18.05 8.60
N ALA A 251 -11.93 17.14 8.25
CA ALA A 251 -10.85 17.39 7.29
C ALA A 251 -10.40 16.07 6.66
N ALA A 252 -9.88 16.11 5.44
CA ALA A 252 -9.42 14.93 4.73
C ALA A 252 -8.17 15.21 3.89
N VAL A 253 -7.34 14.19 3.74
CA VAL A 253 -6.23 14.14 2.79
C VAL A 253 -6.64 13.17 1.69
N ASN A 254 -6.47 13.58 0.43
CA ASN A 254 -6.86 12.80 -0.74
C ASN A 254 -5.65 12.50 -1.64
N SER A 255 -5.73 11.38 -2.35
CA SER A 255 -4.78 10.94 -3.39
C SER A 255 -5.55 10.26 -4.51
N GLY A 256 -5.31 10.65 -5.77
CA GLY A 256 -5.89 9.97 -6.94
C GLY A 256 -7.42 9.83 -6.93
N GLY A 257 -8.13 10.83 -6.39
CA GLY A 257 -9.59 10.84 -6.25
C GLY A 257 -10.14 10.05 -5.05
N THR A 258 -9.28 9.52 -4.20
CA THR A 258 -9.63 8.76 -3.00
C THR A 258 -9.13 9.44 -1.74
N ARG A 259 -9.92 9.37 -0.67
CA ARG A 259 -9.50 9.79 0.66
C ARG A 259 -8.48 8.81 1.21
N VAL A 260 -7.31 9.28 1.63
CA VAL A 260 -6.26 8.45 2.25
C VAL A 260 -6.21 8.61 3.77
N ALA A 261 -6.59 9.78 4.27
CA ALA A 261 -6.80 10.02 5.69
C ALA A 261 -7.99 10.97 5.91
N ALA A 262 -8.70 10.80 7.02
CA ALA A 262 -9.74 11.72 7.42
C ALA A 262 -9.83 11.87 8.94
N LEU A 263 -10.16 13.09 9.33
CA LEU A 263 -10.41 13.50 10.69
C LEU A 263 -11.92 13.64 10.89
N PHE A 264 -12.45 12.96 11.89
CA PHE A 264 -13.87 12.97 12.25
C PHE A 264 -14.05 13.46 13.68
N ILE A 265 -15.22 14.03 13.96
CA ILE A 265 -15.65 14.35 15.32
C ILE A 265 -16.28 13.09 15.92
N LEU A 266 -15.82 12.69 17.10
CA LEU A 266 -16.46 11.66 17.90
C LEU A 266 -17.40 12.35 18.89
N ARG A 267 -18.69 12.01 18.84
CA ARG A 267 -19.62 12.46 19.88
C ARG A 267 -19.29 11.70 21.18
N PRO A 268 -19.37 12.34 22.36
CA PRO A 268 -19.16 11.67 23.64
C PRO A 268 -20.07 10.43 23.77
N GLY A 269 -19.49 9.28 24.17
CA GLY A 269 -20.21 8.03 24.43
C GLY A 269 -20.19 6.98 23.30
N LEU A 270 -19.46 7.21 22.21
CA LEU A 270 -19.37 6.27 21.09
C LEU A 270 -18.27 5.21 21.34
N GLU A 271 -18.65 3.95 21.56
CA GLU A 271 -17.69 2.85 21.69
C GLU A 271 -17.04 2.52 20.33
N LEU A 272 -15.85 3.07 20.07
CA LEU A 272 -14.96 2.56 19.03
C LEU A 272 -14.18 1.36 19.57
N MET A 273 -14.51 0.17 19.10
CA MET A 273 -13.69 -1.02 19.35
C MET A 273 -12.54 -1.04 18.34
N LEU A 274 -11.43 -0.40 18.69
CA LEU A 274 -10.20 -0.52 17.90
C LEU A 274 -9.83 -2.00 17.77
N LYS A 275 -9.78 -2.53 16.55
CA LYS A 275 -9.11 -3.80 16.29
C LYS A 275 -7.64 -3.59 16.64
N SER A 276 -7.22 -4.07 17.80
CA SER A 276 -5.81 -4.02 18.17
C SER A 276 -5.03 -4.82 17.15
N SER A 277 -4.01 -4.22 16.54
CA SER A 277 -2.99 -4.94 15.77
C SER A 277 -2.04 -5.73 16.70
N GLY A 278 -2.55 -6.24 17.81
CA GLY A 278 -1.85 -6.97 18.86
C GLY A 278 -2.89 -7.75 19.65
N GLY A 279 -2.87 -9.07 19.49
CA GLY A 279 -3.81 -9.99 20.12
C GLY A 279 -3.66 -10.02 21.64
N GLY A 280 -4.25 -9.04 22.32
CA GLY A 280 -4.51 -9.06 23.75
C GLY A 280 -5.99 -8.80 23.96
N ALA A 281 -6.67 -9.72 24.65
CA ALA A 281 -8.04 -9.52 25.10
C ALA A 281 -8.16 -8.18 25.87
N PRO A 282 -9.31 -7.50 25.81
CA PRO A 282 -9.52 -6.31 26.63
C PRO A 282 -9.34 -6.66 28.12
N PRO A 283 -8.68 -5.80 28.92
CA PRO A 283 -8.57 -6.04 30.35
C PRO A 283 -9.98 -6.12 30.97
N PRO A 284 -10.20 -6.99 31.96
CA PRO A 284 -11.50 -7.13 32.61
C PRO A 284 -11.92 -5.80 33.24
N ARG A 285 -13.24 -5.53 33.18
CA ARG A 285 -13.85 -4.34 33.80
C ARG A 285 -13.44 -4.27 35.29
N PRO A 286 -13.11 -3.08 35.85
CA PRO A 286 -13.05 -2.94 37.28
C PRO A 286 -14.44 -3.28 37.86
N ALA A 287 -14.46 -4.17 38.85
CA ALA A 287 -15.65 -4.49 39.60
C ALA A 287 -16.20 -3.21 40.24
N GLN A 288 -17.52 -3.02 40.18
CA GLN A 288 -18.24 -2.01 40.97
C GLN A 288 -18.14 -2.34 42.45
#